data_AF-A0A257W6J0-F1
#
_entry.id   AF-A0A257W6J0-F1
#
_cell.length_a   1.000
_cell.length_b   1.000
_cell.length_c   1.000
_cell.angle_alpha   90.00
_cell.angle_beta   90.00
_cell.angle_gamma   90.00
#
_symmetry.space_group_name_H-M   'P 1'
#
loop_
_entity.id
_entity.type
_entity.pdbx_description
1 polymer ?
#
loop_
_entity_poly.entity_id
_entity_poly.type
_entity_poly.pdbx_seq_one_letter_code
_entity_poly.pdbx_strand_id
1 'polypeptide(L)'
;MLRLEAGHGAHAIGKQHQPPRAPPGVQAGQVLGKADLSEIWQRVKQIDPQVDVPNGIAYDSVTKKTFITGKRWPKLFEVQFGN
;
A
#
# COMPACT_ATOMS: atom_id res chain seq x y z
N MET A 1 -14.06 6.32 -44.92
CA MET A 1 -12.88 5.52 -45.32
C MET A 1 -11.65 6.12 -44.66
N LEU A 2 -11.21 5.50 -43.57
CA LEU A 2 -9.85 5.55 -43.03
C LEU A 2 -9.69 4.24 -42.26
N ARG A 3 -8.59 3.54 -42.58
CA ARG A 3 -8.41 2.10 -42.51
C ARG A 3 -7.83 1.69 -41.16
N LEU A 4 -8.35 0.60 -40.60
CA LEU A 4 -7.75 -0.15 -39.47
C LEU A 4 -6.43 -0.79 -39.92
N GLU A 5 -5.41 -0.77 -39.08
CA GLU A 5 -4.39 -1.82 -39.06
C GLU A 5 -4.32 -2.36 -37.64
N ALA A 6 -4.87 -3.57 -37.42
CA ALA A 6 -4.78 -4.30 -36.18
C ALA A 6 -3.39 -4.95 -36.09
N GLY A 7 -2.48 -4.28 -35.38
CA GLY A 7 -1.19 -4.84 -34.98
C GLY A 7 -1.38 -5.88 -33.87
N HIS A 8 -0.98 -7.11 -34.17
CA HIS A 8 -0.96 -8.27 -33.29
C HIS A 8 -0.24 -8.00 -31.96
N GLY A 9 -0.78 -8.54 -30.86
CA GLY A 9 0.03 -8.92 -29.70
C GLY A 9 -0.07 -8.06 -28.44
N ALA A 10 -1.26 -7.62 -28.01
CA ALA A 10 -1.44 -7.15 -26.63
C ALA A 10 -1.92 -8.30 -25.74
N HIS A 11 -1.01 -9.20 -25.37
CA HIS A 11 -1.18 -10.01 -24.16
C HIS A 11 -1.06 -9.08 -22.94
N ALA A 12 -2.12 -8.33 -22.66
CA ALA A 12 -2.32 -7.75 -21.34
C ALA A 12 -2.71 -8.91 -20.41
N ILE A 13 -1.73 -9.72 -20.03
CA ILE A 13 -1.82 -10.62 -18.88
C ILE A 13 -2.00 -9.71 -17.66
N GLY A 14 -3.26 -9.50 -17.26
CA GLY A 14 -3.62 -9.02 -15.95
C GLY A 14 -3.03 -9.98 -14.92
N LYS A 15 -1.80 -9.69 -14.48
CA LYS A 15 -1.21 -10.32 -13.31
C LYS A 15 -2.09 -9.89 -12.14
N GLN A 16 -3.08 -10.71 -11.80
CA GLN A 16 -3.70 -10.61 -10.49
C GLN A 16 -2.55 -10.67 -9.49
N HIS A 17 -2.33 -9.59 -8.74
CA HIS A 17 -1.38 -9.59 -7.64
C HIS A 17 -1.92 -10.62 -6.65
N GLN A 18 -1.38 -11.83 -6.70
CA GLN A 18 -1.76 -12.90 -5.80
C GLN A 18 -1.44 -12.41 -4.38
N PRO A 19 -2.42 -12.41 -3.47
CA PRO A 19 -2.16 -11.96 -2.11
C PRO A 19 -1.07 -12.86 -1.50
N PRO A 20 -0.17 -12.29 -0.68
CA PRO A 20 0.88 -13.07 -0.05
C PRO A 20 0.28 -14.25 0.72
N ARG A 21 0.85 -15.44 0.51
CA ARG A 21 0.47 -16.63 1.28
C ARG A 21 0.88 -16.42 2.73
N ALA A 22 0.01 -16.79 3.67
CA ALA A 22 0.35 -16.78 5.09
C ALA A 22 1.57 -17.67 5.37
N PRO A 23 2.44 -17.30 6.33
CA PRO A 23 3.56 -18.15 6.76
C PRO A 23 3.10 -19.52 7.28
N PRO A 24 3.96 -20.55 7.23
CA PRO A 24 3.66 -21.85 7.83
C PRO A 24 3.27 -21.71 9.32
N GLY A 25 2.21 -22.40 9.73
CA GLY A 25 1.71 -22.39 11.11
C GLY A 25 0.78 -21.23 11.46
N VAL A 26 0.51 -20.31 10.52
CA VAL A 26 -0.43 -19.20 10.72
C VAL A 26 -1.85 -19.62 10.36
N GLN A 27 -2.77 -19.40 11.30
CA GLN A 27 -4.20 -19.65 11.07
C GLN A 27 -4.88 -18.43 10.44
N ALA A 28 -5.92 -18.66 9.65
CA ALA A 28 -6.70 -17.57 9.08
C ALA A 28 -7.30 -16.69 10.19
N GLY A 29 -7.12 -15.37 10.08
CA GLY A 29 -7.56 -14.41 11.10
C GLY A 29 -6.58 -14.20 12.26
N GLN A 30 -5.47 -14.94 12.33
CA GLN A 30 -4.44 -14.71 13.34
C GLN A 30 -3.70 -13.38 13.07
N VAL A 31 -3.66 -12.51 14.08
CA VAL A 31 -2.89 -11.27 14.02
C VAL A 31 -1.41 -11.57 14.30
N LEU A 32 -0.56 -11.37 13.30
CA LEU A 32 0.89 -11.66 13.40
C LEU A 32 1.73 -10.51 13.93
N GLY A 33 1.19 -9.29 13.91
CA GLY A 33 1.90 -8.09 14.32
C GLY A 33 0.98 -6.89 14.34
N LYS A 34 1.42 -5.84 15.03
CA LYS A 34 0.73 -4.54 15.11
C LYS A 34 1.78 -3.44 15.02
N ALA A 35 1.44 -2.38 14.32
CA ALA A 35 2.22 -1.14 14.30
C ALA A 35 1.34 -0.02 14.86
N ASP A 36 1.90 0.78 15.78
CA ASP A 36 1.24 1.98 16.27
C ASP A 36 1.57 3.16 15.35
N LEU A 37 0.53 3.82 14.82
CA LEU A 37 0.66 4.97 13.92
C LEU A 37 0.33 6.30 14.62
N SER A 38 0.16 6.30 15.95
CA SER A 38 -0.30 7.46 16.70
C SER A 38 0.60 8.68 16.52
N GLU A 39 1.92 8.50 16.54
CA GLU A 39 2.88 9.61 16.35
C GLU A 39 2.83 10.20 14.93
N ILE A 40 2.79 9.33 13.92
CA ILE A 40 2.63 9.77 12.52
C ILE A 40 1.30 10.51 12.38
N TRP A 41 0.24 9.99 12.99
CA TRP A 41 -1.08 10.58 12.89
C TRP A 41 -1.15 11.96 13.54
N GLN A 42 -0.57 12.12 14.73
CA GLN A 42 -0.44 13.41 15.41
C GLN A 42 0.36 14.41 14.58
N ARG A 43 1.49 13.99 14.01
CA ARG A 43 2.32 14.85 13.15
C ARG A 43 1.56 15.34 11.92
N VAL A 44 0.73 14.50 11.32
CA VAL A 44 -0.08 14.89 10.15
C VAL A 44 -1.16 15.90 10.54
N LYS A 45 -1.85 15.70 11.67
CA LYS A 45 -2.83 16.67 12.19
C LYS A 45 -2.22 18.03 12.52
N GLN A 46 -0.95 18.07 12.92
CA GLN A 46 -0.22 19.32 13.14
C GLN A 46 0.10 20.06 11.84
N ILE A 47 0.29 19.33 10.73
CA ILE A 47 0.55 19.93 9.40
C ILE A 47 -0.75 20.47 8.80
N ASP A 48 -1.81 19.67 8.85
CA ASP A 48 -3.12 20.04 8.35
C ASP A 48 -4.19 19.47 9.30
N PRO A 49 -4.92 20.31 10.06
CA PRO A 49 -5.98 19.84 10.94
C PRO A 49 -7.21 19.23 10.23
N GLN A 50 -7.36 19.43 8.92
CA GLN A 50 -8.51 18.94 8.12
C GLN A 50 -8.31 17.53 7.55
N VAL A 51 -7.17 16.91 7.83
CA VAL A 51 -6.91 15.51 7.47
C VAL A 51 -7.94 14.55 8.08
N ASP A 52 -8.18 13.46 7.37
CA ASP A 52 -9.06 12.37 7.80
C ASP A 52 -8.22 11.10 8.07
N VAL A 53 -8.84 10.00 8.46
CA VAL A 53 -8.21 8.82 9.06
C VAL A 53 -7.05 8.18 8.25
N PRO A 54 -6.10 7.50 8.95
CA PRO A 54 -5.16 6.58 8.31
C PRO A 54 -5.92 5.52 7.49
N ASN A 55 -5.50 5.26 6.25
CA ASN A 55 -6.21 4.33 5.36
C ASN A 55 -5.35 3.74 4.24
N GLY A 56 -4.18 4.32 3.94
CA GLY A 56 -3.32 3.87 2.85
C GLY A 56 -2.07 3.17 3.37
N ILE A 57 -1.82 1.94 2.92
CA ILE A 57 -0.59 1.19 3.17
C ILE A 57 -0.11 0.60 1.84
N ALA A 58 1.17 0.72 1.55
CA ALA A 58 1.81 0.08 0.41
C ALA A 58 3.14 -0.56 0.82
N TYR A 59 3.47 -1.69 0.20
CA TYR A 59 4.73 -2.38 0.40
C TYR A 59 5.39 -2.62 -0.96
N ASP A 60 6.61 -2.12 -1.12
CA ASP A 60 7.45 -2.42 -2.28
C ASP A 60 8.23 -3.71 -2.01
N SER A 61 7.91 -4.76 -2.77
CA SER A 61 8.55 -6.07 -2.59
C SER A 61 9.99 -6.15 -3.10
N VAL A 62 10.41 -5.22 -3.95
CA VAL A 62 11.76 -5.13 -4.49
C VAL A 62 12.67 -4.40 -3.51
N THR A 63 12.25 -3.19 -3.09
CA THR A 63 13.07 -2.35 -2.20
C THR A 63 12.83 -2.63 -0.73
N LYS A 64 11.83 -3.46 -0.39
CA LYS A 64 11.39 -3.77 0.97
C LYS A 64 10.90 -2.55 1.76
N LYS A 65 10.51 -1.48 1.06
CA LYS A 65 10.03 -0.24 1.68
C LYS A 65 8.54 -0.36 1.99
N THR A 66 8.14 0.16 3.14
CA THR A 66 6.73 0.29 3.51
C THR A 66 6.36 1.77 3.48
N PHE A 67 5.21 2.08 2.91
CA PHE A 67 4.68 3.44 2.84
C PHE A 67 3.30 3.51 3.49
N ILE A 68 3.05 4.58 4.25
CA ILE A 68 1.80 4.81 4.96
C ILE A 68 1.27 6.22 4.65
N THR A 69 -0.04 6.32 4.44
CA THR A 69 -0.78 7.57 4.28
C THR A 69 -2.23 7.43 4.75
N GLY A 70 -3.06 8.44 4.50
CA GLY A 70 -4.45 8.46 4.88
C GLY A 70 -5.30 9.37 4.00
N LYS A 71 -6.59 9.42 4.32
CA LYS A 71 -7.55 10.21 3.55
C LYS A 71 -7.23 11.69 3.73
N ARG A 72 -7.00 12.39 2.61
CA ARG A 72 -6.63 13.82 2.58
C ARG A 72 -5.32 14.16 3.31
N TRP A 73 -4.44 13.18 3.53
CA TRP A 73 -3.14 13.49 4.10
C TRP A 73 -2.28 14.29 3.11
N PRO A 74 -1.61 15.38 3.52
CA PRO A 74 -0.73 16.16 2.65
C PRO A 74 0.62 15.48 2.40
N LYS A 75 0.87 14.30 3.00
CA LYS A 75 2.16 13.59 2.97
C LYS A 75 1.97 12.06 2.86
N LEU A 76 2.98 11.43 2.26
CA LEU A 76 3.23 9.99 2.27
C LEU A 76 4.49 9.75 3.12
N PHE A 77 4.44 8.77 4.02
CA PHE A 77 5.59 8.42 4.88
C PHE A 77 6.17 7.09 4.43
N GLU A 78 7.46 7.07 4.10
CA GLU A 78 8.24 5.84 4.15
C GLU A 78 8.49 5.50 5.62
N VAL A 79 8.16 4.28 6.05
CA VAL A 79 8.31 3.83 7.43
C VAL A 79 9.20 2.60 7.51
N GLN A 80 9.94 2.50 8.61
CA GLN A 80 10.71 1.33 8.98
C GLN A 80 10.23 0.86 10.35
N PHE A 81 10.08 -0.44 10.50
CA PHE A 81 9.73 -1.05 11.79
C PHE A 81 11.03 -1.52 12.44
N GLY A 82 11.28 -1.07 13.67
CA GLY A 82 12.39 -1.58 14.47
C GLY A 82 12.18 -3.05 14.83
N ASN A 83 13.29 -3.77 15.04
CA ASN A 83 13.29 -5.11 15.63
C ASN A 83 13.27 -5.04 17.16
#